data_AF-A0A239MVT9-F1
#
_entry.id   AF-A0A239MVT9-F1
#
_cell.length_a   1.000
_cell.length_b   1.000
_cell.length_c   1.000
_cell.angle_alpha   90.00
_cell.angle_beta   90.00
_cell.angle_gamma   90.00
#
_symmetry.space_group_name_H-M   'P 1'
#
loop_
_entity.id
_entity.type
_entity.pdbx_description
1 polymer ?
#
loop_
_entity_poly.entity_id
_entity_poly.type
_entity_poly.pdbx_seq_one_letter_code
_entity_poly.pdbx_strand_id
1 'polypeptide(L)'
;MTKKPDVPVKRPLHKRVLDKLRASMGFSIFCTVLILSLIVLSIIGNYYDQGWSAEQWGPVAAWFGGLLTAGAVTLSLYQSREAKKEADRNREDAERRHTEQAQERSEIRQIQSLKPVWDALTALAVPSAKYLASLTLVEHTLTQLEVERTTGNDNTMLKIAQDAVVSARQQARDFYLDMAPFLMEVEMSFTESLIVVDQDDVWKLVEDLYEASGVYHGKLADSFSALMDKQPVDISEVELYKKYVNTKRSDIVAAARKHLAHAKPMRAIHTGEKPTQTDPPKSR
;
A
#
# COMPACT_ATOMS: atom_id res chain seq x y z
N MET A 1 24.61 -16.35 -16.68
CA MET A 1 23.47 -15.55 -17.15
C MET A 1 23.80 -14.98 -18.52
N THR A 2 23.25 -15.57 -19.58
CA THR A 2 23.48 -15.19 -20.97
C THR A 2 22.53 -14.07 -21.37
N LYS A 3 23.09 -12.91 -21.74
CA LYS A 3 22.35 -11.72 -22.19
C LYS A 3 21.65 -12.07 -23.51
N LYS A 4 20.32 -12.15 -23.51
CA LYS A 4 19.54 -12.38 -24.74
C LYS A 4 19.87 -11.26 -25.75
N PRO A 5 20.17 -11.58 -27.02
CA PRO A 5 20.40 -10.58 -28.04
C PRO A 5 19.12 -9.75 -28.25
N ASP A 6 19.26 -8.42 -28.21
CA ASP A 6 18.16 -7.49 -28.40
C ASP A 6 17.56 -7.69 -29.78
N VAL A 7 16.33 -8.22 -29.81
CA VAL A 7 15.55 -8.40 -31.04
C VAL A 7 15.26 -7.00 -31.59
N PRO A 8 15.66 -6.68 -32.83
CA PRO A 8 15.44 -5.37 -33.41
C PRO A 8 13.92 -5.11 -33.51
N VAL A 9 13.41 -4.27 -32.62
CA VAL A 9 12.00 -3.85 -32.61
C VAL A 9 11.70 -3.20 -33.95
N LYS A 10 10.91 -3.89 -34.78
CA LYS A 10 10.46 -3.40 -36.10
C LYS A 10 9.63 -2.12 -35.88
N ARG A 11 10.28 -0.95 -35.96
CA ARG A 11 9.58 0.34 -35.93
C ARG A 11 8.55 0.38 -37.07
N PRO A 12 7.30 0.80 -36.79
CA PRO A 12 6.24 0.79 -37.79
C PRO A 12 6.58 1.70 -38.97
N LEU A 13 6.22 1.27 -40.18
CA LEU A 13 6.56 1.90 -41.46
C LEU A 13 6.28 3.41 -41.48
N HIS A 14 5.16 3.84 -40.89
CA HIS A 14 4.79 5.26 -40.85
C HIS A 14 5.82 6.14 -40.13
N LYS A 15 6.49 5.66 -39.07
CA LYS A 15 7.52 6.44 -38.35
C LYS A 15 8.77 6.64 -39.21
N ARG A 16 9.19 5.61 -39.96
CA ARG A 16 10.35 5.70 -40.88
C ARG A 16 10.08 6.67 -42.02
N VAL A 17 8.85 6.69 -42.53
CA VAL A 17 8.43 7.63 -43.57
C VAL A 17 8.37 9.05 -43.00
N LEU A 18 7.84 9.23 -41.78
CA LEU A 18 7.78 10.54 -41.14
C LEU A 18 9.17 11.13 -40.86
N ASP A 19 10.13 10.32 -40.39
CA ASP A 19 11.51 10.76 -40.12
C ASP A 19 12.23 11.15 -41.42
N LYS A 20 12.03 10.39 -42.50
CA LYS A 20 12.53 10.75 -43.85
C LYS A 20 11.87 12.02 -44.37
N LEU A 21 10.56 12.19 -44.17
CA LEU A 21 9.84 13.40 -44.57
C LEU A 21 10.31 14.62 -43.78
N ARG A 22 10.55 14.50 -42.47
CA ARG A 22 11.06 15.58 -41.61
C ARG A 22 12.48 16.00 -42.01
N ALA A 23 13.34 15.03 -42.34
CA ALA A 23 14.66 15.29 -42.91
C ALA A 23 14.57 15.96 -44.29
N SER A 24 13.64 15.52 -45.15
CA SER A 24 13.45 16.11 -46.48
C SER A 24 12.80 17.50 -46.47
N MET A 25 11.87 17.76 -45.53
CA MET A 25 11.24 19.07 -45.37
C MET A 25 12.25 20.10 -44.84
N GLY A 26 13.09 19.73 -43.88
CA GLY A 26 14.17 20.60 -43.41
C GLY A 26 15.15 20.96 -44.53
N PHE A 27 15.53 19.98 -45.35
CA PHE A 27 16.40 20.19 -46.51
C PHE A 27 15.73 21.04 -47.60
N SER A 28 14.46 20.79 -47.92
CA SER A 28 13.71 21.58 -48.91
C SER A 28 13.52 23.02 -48.47
N ILE A 29 13.14 23.27 -47.21
CA ILE A 29 13.00 24.63 -46.66
C ILE A 29 14.37 25.32 -46.69
N PHE A 30 15.44 24.65 -46.26
CA PHE A 30 16.80 25.19 -46.33
C PHE A 30 17.20 25.55 -47.76
N CYS A 31 16.95 24.69 -48.75
CA CYS A 31 17.21 24.98 -50.16
C CYS A 31 16.38 26.15 -50.69
N THR A 32 15.09 26.25 -50.33
CA THR A 32 14.26 27.39 -50.76
C THR A 32 14.74 28.71 -50.18
N VAL A 33 15.11 28.74 -48.89
CA VAL A 33 15.69 29.93 -48.24
C VAL A 33 17.03 30.30 -48.86
N LEU A 34 17.87 29.32 -49.15
CA LEU A 34 19.18 29.53 -49.77
C LEU A 34 19.06 30.05 -51.20
N ILE A 35 18.15 29.49 -52.01
CA ILE A 35 17.87 29.97 -53.38
C ILE A 35 17.29 31.38 -53.35
N LEU A 36 16.31 31.66 -52.48
CA LEU A 36 15.77 33.01 -52.30
C LEU A 36 16.85 34.01 -51.88
N SER A 37 17.72 33.63 -50.95
CA SER A 37 18.86 34.45 -50.51
C SER A 37 19.82 34.76 -51.67
N LEU A 38 20.15 33.76 -52.50
CA LEU A 38 20.99 33.94 -53.68
C LEU A 38 20.33 34.83 -54.76
N ILE A 39 19.02 34.70 -54.96
CA ILE A 39 18.26 35.56 -55.88
C ILE A 39 18.29 37.01 -55.37
N VAL A 40 18.06 37.24 -54.08
CA VAL A 40 18.13 38.58 -53.47
C VAL A 40 19.54 39.17 -53.60
N LEU A 41 20.58 38.40 -53.28
CA LEU A 41 21.97 38.82 -53.46
C LEU A 41 22.31 39.15 -54.93
N SER A 42 21.80 38.35 -55.86
CA SER A 42 21.99 38.57 -57.30
C SER A 42 21.30 39.85 -57.79
N ILE A 43 20.08 40.13 -57.32
CA ILE A 43 19.36 41.37 -57.63
C ILE A 43 20.12 42.57 -57.04
N ILE A 44 20.55 42.49 -55.78
CA ILE A 44 21.32 43.58 -55.14
C ILE A 44 22.61 43.85 -55.92
N GLY A 45 23.35 42.80 -56.30
CA GLY A 45 24.60 42.93 -57.05
C GLY A 45 24.41 43.54 -58.44
N ASN A 46 23.35 43.16 -59.17
CA ASN A 46 23.10 43.63 -60.53
C ASN A 46 22.60 45.10 -60.58
N TYR A 47 21.94 45.57 -59.52
CA TYR A 47 21.43 46.94 -59.42
C TYR A 47 22.32 47.87 -58.58
N TYR A 48 23.44 47.38 -58.04
CA TYR A 48 24.33 48.18 -57.19
C TYR A 48 24.95 49.37 -57.95
N ASP A 49 25.29 49.17 -59.22
CA ASP A 49 25.93 50.19 -60.06
C ASP A 49 24.96 51.29 -60.55
N GLN A 50 23.63 51.08 -60.42
CA GLN A 50 22.62 52.02 -60.91
C GLN A 50 22.12 53.02 -59.85
N GLY A 51 22.60 52.93 -58.61
CA GLY A 51 22.25 53.85 -57.53
C GLY A 51 20.80 53.67 -57.07
N TRP A 52 20.60 52.93 -55.97
CA TRP A 52 19.27 52.71 -55.41
C TRP A 52 18.69 54.03 -54.88
N SER A 53 17.52 54.42 -55.38
CA SER A 53 16.77 55.55 -54.78
C SER A 53 16.13 55.11 -53.46
N ALA A 54 16.04 56.03 -52.50
CA ALA A 54 15.50 55.74 -51.16
C ALA A 54 14.07 55.16 -51.20
N GLU A 55 13.31 55.44 -52.25
CA GLU A 55 11.93 54.96 -52.44
C GLU A 55 11.85 53.43 -52.68
N GLN A 56 12.92 52.80 -53.16
CA GLN A 56 12.95 51.36 -53.46
C GLN A 56 13.22 50.48 -52.24
N TRP A 57 13.77 51.04 -51.15
CA TRP A 57 14.03 50.30 -49.91
C TRP A 57 12.75 50.01 -49.11
N GLY A 58 11.72 50.84 -49.25
CA GLY A 58 10.44 50.67 -48.54
C GLY A 58 9.77 49.32 -48.80
N PRO A 59 9.50 48.96 -50.07
CA PRO A 59 8.86 47.68 -50.42
C PRO A 59 9.69 46.46 -50.02
N VAL A 60 11.02 46.52 -50.18
CA VAL A 60 11.92 45.42 -49.81
C VAL A 60 11.92 45.18 -48.31
N ALA A 61 12.04 46.25 -47.50
CA ALA A 61 11.98 46.16 -46.05
C ALA A 61 10.62 45.62 -45.55
N ALA A 62 9.53 46.02 -46.20
CA ALA A 62 8.19 45.53 -45.87
C ALA A 62 8.04 44.01 -46.12
N TRP A 63 8.58 43.50 -47.23
CA TRP A 63 8.52 42.06 -47.55
C TRP A 63 9.37 41.23 -46.58
N PHE A 64 10.57 41.70 -46.24
CA PHE A 64 11.41 41.08 -45.21
C PHE A 64 10.73 41.07 -43.83
N GLY A 65 10.08 42.16 -43.43
CA GLY A 65 9.32 42.23 -42.18
C GLY A 65 8.16 41.20 -42.11
N GLY A 66 7.43 41.05 -43.23
CA GLY A 66 6.36 40.06 -43.35
C GLY A 66 6.86 38.61 -43.24
N LEU A 67 7.97 38.27 -43.91
CA LEU A 67 8.59 36.94 -43.82
C LEU A 67 9.12 36.63 -42.42
N LEU A 68 9.75 37.60 -41.75
CA LEU A 68 10.24 37.42 -40.38
C LEU A 68 9.08 37.17 -39.40
N THR A 69 7.98 37.90 -39.53
CA THR A 69 6.81 37.72 -38.67
C THR A 69 6.13 36.37 -38.92
N ALA A 70 5.98 35.95 -40.18
CA ALA A 70 5.45 34.63 -40.53
C ALA A 70 6.34 33.49 -40.02
N GLY A 71 7.67 33.66 -40.11
CA GLY A 71 8.65 32.72 -39.53
C GLY A 71 8.54 32.62 -38.02
N ALA A 72 8.43 33.75 -37.32
CA ALA A 72 8.26 33.80 -35.87
C ALA A 72 6.97 33.11 -35.40
N VAL A 73 5.83 33.35 -36.08
CA VAL A 73 4.56 32.67 -35.77
C VAL A 73 4.66 31.17 -36.01
N THR A 74 5.30 30.74 -37.10
CA THR A 74 5.48 29.31 -37.41
C THR A 74 6.37 28.62 -36.37
N LEU A 75 7.46 29.26 -35.95
CA LEU A 75 8.33 28.75 -34.90
C LEU A 75 7.59 28.67 -33.55
N SER A 76 6.78 29.68 -33.21
CA SER A 76 5.96 29.70 -32.00
C SER A 76 4.93 28.56 -31.99
N LEU A 77 4.24 28.31 -33.10
CA LEU A 77 3.30 27.18 -33.24
C LEU A 77 4.02 25.83 -33.14
N TYR A 78 5.22 25.72 -33.72
CA TYR A 78 6.04 24.52 -33.63
C TYR A 78 6.45 24.22 -32.18
N GLN A 79 7.00 25.21 -31.47
CA GLN A 79 7.36 25.08 -30.06
C GLN A 79 6.15 24.77 -29.17
N SER A 80 5.00 25.42 -29.43
CA SER A 80 3.75 25.15 -28.72
C SER A 80 3.28 23.70 -28.91
N ARG A 81 3.45 23.13 -30.12
CA ARG A 81 3.08 21.75 -30.41
C ARG A 81 4.00 20.73 -29.74
N GLU A 82 5.31 21.00 -29.67
CA GLU A 82 6.24 20.14 -28.94
C GLU A 82 6.01 20.22 -27.42
N ALA A 83 5.81 21.41 -26.88
CA ALA A 83 5.47 21.62 -25.47
C ALA A 83 4.16 20.90 -25.10
N LYS A 84 3.12 20.97 -25.94
CA LYS A 84 1.86 20.24 -25.72
C LYS A 84 2.08 18.72 -25.69
N LYS A 85 2.87 18.19 -26.63
CA LYS A 85 3.18 16.76 -26.70
C LYS A 85 3.98 16.27 -25.49
N GLU A 86 4.89 17.09 -24.97
CA GLU A 86 5.64 16.79 -23.75
C GLU A 86 4.74 16.86 -22.51
N ALA A 87 3.85 17.86 -22.42
CA ALA A 87 2.87 17.98 -21.35
C ALA A 87 1.92 16.77 -21.31
N ASP A 88 1.42 16.31 -22.47
CA ASP A 88 0.54 15.14 -22.55
C ASP A 88 1.25 13.86 -22.07
N ARG A 89 2.51 13.66 -22.44
CA ARG A 89 3.33 12.52 -21.96
C ARG A 89 3.59 12.58 -20.47
N ASN A 90 3.96 13.75 -19.96
CA ASN A 90 4.19 13.95 -18.54
C ASN A 90 2.91 13.72 -17.73
N ARG A 91 1.75 14.09 -18.29
CA ARG A 91 0.44 13.82 -17.68
C ARG A 91 0.14 12.33 -17.64
N GLU A 92 0.30 11.60 -18.75
CA GLU A 92 0.11 10.15 -18.78
C GLU A 92 1.03 9.42 -17.80
N ASP A 93 2.31 9.81 -17.74
CA ASP A 93 3.28 9.23 -16.80
C ASP A 93 2.95 9.59 -15.34
N ALA A 94 2.46 10.81 -15.08
CA ALA A 94 2.02 11.21 -13.75
C ALA A 94 0.77 10.43 -13.31
N GLU A 95 -0.23 10.28 -14.20
CA GLU A 95 -1.44 9.50 -13.94
C GLU A 95 -1.09 8.04 -13.63
N ARG A 96 -0.17 7.42 -14.40
CA ARG A 96 0.32 6.05 -14.11
C ARG A 96 1.00 5.94 -12.75
N ARG A 97 1.88 6.89 -12.41
CA ARG A 97 2.55 6.92 -11.09
C ARG A 97 1.53 7.11 -9.96
N HIS A 98 0.52 7.94 -10.17
CA HIS A 98 -0.54 8.16 -9.19
C HIS A 98 -1.37 6.90 -8.97
N THR A 99 -1.73 6.16 -10.03
CA THR A 99 -2.45 4.89 -9.90
C THR A 99 -1.60 3.83 -9.19
N GLU A 100 -0.31 3.71 -9.54
CA GLU A 100 0.62 2.78 -8.88
C GLU A 100 0.75 3.12 -7.39
N GLN A 101 0.95 4.39 -7.05
CA GLN A 101 1.06 4.83 -5.64
C GLN A 101 -0.26 4.68 -4.86
N ALA A 102 -1.41 4.87 -5.52
CA ALA A 102 -2.71 4.67 -4.87
C ALA A 102 -2.91 3.20 -4.50
N GLN A 103 -2.52 2.29 -5.39
CA GLN A 103 -2.59 0.85 -5.17
C GLN A 103 -1.61 0.39 -4.08
N GLU A 104 -0.37 0.88 -4.08
CA GLU A 104 0.60 0.61 -2.99
C GLU A 104 0.08 1.11 -1.62
N ARG A 105 -0.58 2.28 -1.60
CA ARG A 105 -1.17 2.82 -0.36
C ARG A 105 -2.37 2.02 0.12
N SER A 106 -3.21 1.50 -0.77
CA SER A 106 -4.32 0.65 -0.37
C SER A 106 -3.80 -0.66 0.23
N GLU A 107 -2.80 -1.28 -0.38
CA GLU A 107 -2.17 -2.51 0.13
C GLU A 107 -1.59 -2.32 1.54
N ILE A 108 -0.86 -1.22 1.76
CA ILE A 108 -0.31 -0.91 3.09
C ILE A 108 -1.42 -0.66 4.11
N ARG A 109 -2.49 0.04 3.72
CA ARG A 109 -3.64 0.30 4.62
C ARG A 109 -4.33 -0.98 5.05
N GLN A 110 -4.48 -1.96 4.16
CA GLN A 110 -5.10 -3.26 4.48
C GLN A 110 -4.28 -4.06 5.50
N ILE A 111 -2.95 -3.99 5.42
CA ILE A 111 -2.09 -4.65 6.41
C ILE A 111 -2.13 -3.89 7.73
N GLN A 112 -2.17 -2.56 7.68
CA GLN A 112 -2.26 -1.72 8.86
C GLN A 112 -3.61 -1.86 9.58
N SER A 113 -4.71 -2.13 8.89
CA SER A 113 -6.02 -2.35 9.52
C SER A 113 -6.06 -3.62 10.36
N LEU A 114 -5.15 -4.58 10.16
CA LEU A 114 -5.01 -5.78 11.00
C LEU A 114 -4.27 -5.52 12.32
N LYS A 115 -3.59 -4.38 12.45
CA LYS A 115 -2.82 -4.07 13.67
C LYS A 115 -3.69 -4.07 14.93
N PRO A 116 -4.85 -3.39 14.97
CA PRO A 116 -5.75 -3.44 16.13
C PRO A 116 -6.15 -4.87 16.51
N VAL A 117 -6.39 -5.75 15.54
CA VAL A 117 -6.71 -7.17 15.77
C VAL A 117 -5.56 -7.88 16.50
N TRP A 118 -4.33 -7.65 16.06
CA TRP A 118 -3.15 -8.26 16.71
C TRP A 118 -2.89 -7.71 18.10
N ASP A 119 -3.09 -6.42 18.29
CA ASP A 119 -2.92 -5.77 19.58
C ASP A 119 -3.96 -6.31 20.57
N ALA A 120 -5.23 -6.44 20.15
CA ALA A 120 -6.30 -7.01 20.96
C ALA A 120 -6.07 -8.50 21.30
N LEU A 121 -5.70 -9.33 20.32
CA LEU A 121 -5.37 -10.75 20.56
C LEU A 121 -4.17 -10.92 21.50
N THR A 122 -3.18 -10.03 21.39
CA THR A 122 -2.02 -10.03 22.30
C THR A 122 -2.43 -9.61 23.71
N ALA A 123 -3.30 -8.60 23.84
CA ALA A 123 -3.85 -8.17 25.12
C ALA A 123 -4.66 -9.28 25.81
N LEU A 124 -5.42 -10.07 25.04
CA LEU A 124 -6.20 -11.21 25.53
C LEU A 124 -5.32 -12.37 26.04
N ALA A 125 -4.07 -12.48 25.61
CA ALA A 125 -3.21 -13.64 25.90
C ALA A 125 -2.97 -13.84 27.41
N VAL A 126 -2.77 -12.75 28.17
CA VAL A 126 -2.49 -12.84 29.61
C VAL A 126 -3.74 -13.17 30.43
N PRO A 127 -4.88 -12.45 30.30
CA PRO A 127 -6.11 -12.80 31.00
C PRO A 127 -6.60 -14.22 30.68
N SER A 128 -6.54 -14.64 29.42
CA SER A 128 -6.93 -16.00 29.04
C SER A 128 -6.03 -17.08 29.65
N ALA A 129 -4.72 -16.84 29.76
CA ALA A 129 -3.82 -17.76 30.44
C ALA A 129 -4.13 -17.87 31.94
N LYS A 130 -4.46 -16.76 32.62
CA LYS A 130 -4.88 -16.77 34.03
C LYS A 130 -6.15 -17.57 34.24
N TYR A 131 -7.15 -17.34 33.38
CA TYR A 131 -8.41 -18.06 33.42
C TYR A 131 -8.20 -19.57 33.20
N LEU A 132 -7.46 -19.97 32.16
CA LEU A 132 -7.14 -21.37 31.90
C LEU A 132 -6.41 -22.04 33.08
N ALA A 133 -5.39 -21.38 33.64
CA ALA A 133 -4.68 -21.90 34.80
C ALA A 133 -5.59 -22.10 36.02
N SER A 134 -6.58 -21.21 36.21
CA SER A 134 -7.57 -21.36 37.27
C SER A 134 -8.57 -22.49 37.03
N LEU A 135 -8.93 -22.78 35.77
CA LEU A 135 -9.73 -23.96 35.44
C LEU A 135 -8.96 -25.26 35.77
N THR A 136 -7.68 -25.32 35.44
CA THR A 136 -6.82 -26.48 35.80
C THR A 136 -6.71 -26.64 37.32
N LEU A 137 -6.64 -25.53 38.07
CA LEU A 137 -6.67 -25.58 39.54
C LEU A 137 -8.00 -26.14 40.07
N VAL A 138 -9.14 -25.75 39.47
CA VAL A 138 -10.45 -26.30 39.83
C VAL A 138 -10.51 -27.80 39.56
N GLU A 139 -10.05 -28.27 38.40
CA GLU A 139 -9.99 -29.70 38.07
C GLU A 139 -9.11 -30.49 39.05
N HIS A 140 -7.92 -29.97 39.35
CA HIS A 140 -7.00 -30.60 40.31
C HIS A 140 -7.60 -30.68 41.72
N THR A 141 -8.22 -29.60 42.21
CA THR A 141 -8.85 -29.57 43.54
C THR A 141 -10.08 -30.48 43.63
N LEU A 142 -10.86 -30.61 42.55
CA LEU A 142 -11.95 -31.58 42.47
C LEU A 142 -11.45 -33.02 42.53
N THR A 143 -10.38 -33.32 41.80
CA THR A 143 -9.73 -34.65 41.82
C THR A 143 -9.22 -34.99 43.22
N GLN A 144 -8.58 -34.03 43.90
CA GLN A 144 -8.13 -34.20 45.29
C GLN A 144 -9.32 -34.45 46.25
N LEU A 145 -10.41 -33.70 46.10
CA LEU A 145 -11.61 -33.89 46.91
C LEU A 145 -12.20 -35.30 46.73
N GLU A 146 -12.17 -35.84 45.51
CA GLU A 146 -12.64 -37.20 45.24
C GLU A 146 -11.74 -38.25 45.92
N VAL A 147 -10.41 -38.09 45.84
CA VAL A 147 -9.46 -38.96 46.55
C VAL A 147 -9.74 -38.95 48.06
N GLU A 148 -9.83 -37.77 48.67
CA GLU A 148 -10.12 -37.59 50.10
C GLU A 148 -11.45 -38.24 50.53
N ARG A 149 -12.45 -38.23 49.64
CA ARG A 149 -13.75 -38.86 49.86
C ARG A 149 -13.64 -40.39 49.86
N THR A 150 -12.78 -40.96 49.02
CA THR A 150 -12.61 -42.42 48.89
C THR A 150 -11.74 -43.02 49.98
N THR A 151 -10.77 -42.27 50.50
CA THR A 151 -9.82 -42.74 51.53
C THR A 151 -10.41 -42.83 52.94
N GLY A 152 -11.65 -42.34 53.15
CA GLY A 152 -12.31 -42.36 54.45
C GLY A 152 -11.66 -41.40 55.46
N ASN A 153 -11.05 -40.32 54.96
CA ASN A 153 -10.39 -39.32 55.80
C ASN A 153 -11.39 -38.58 56.71
N ASP A 154 -10.88 -38.00 57.81
CA ASP A 154 -11.66 -37.27 58.79
C ASP A 154 -12.52 -36.17 58.14
N ASN A 155 -13.73 -35.93 58.68
CA ASN A 155 -14.68 -34.92 58.22
C ASN A 155 -14.04 -33.52 58.13
N THR A 156 -13.04 -33.24 58.96
CA THR A 156 -12.27 -31.99 58.93
C THR A 156 -11.51 -31.82 57.61
N MET A 157 -10.85 -32.86 57.10
CA MET A 157 -10.08 -32.81 55.85
C MET A 157 -11.00 -32.67 54.63
N LEU A 158 -12.14 -33.37 54.65
CA LEU A 158 -13.16 -33.24 53.61
C LEU A 158 -13.69 -31.80 53.52
N LYS A 159 -13.93 -31.15 54.65
CA LYS A 159 -14.37 -29.75 54.68
C LYS A 159 -13.31 -28.81 54.12
N ILE A 160 -12.04 -28.98 54.48
CA ILE A 160 -10.93 -28.18 53.94
C ILE A 160 -10.85 -28.32 52.41
N ALA A 161 -10.97 -29.54 51.89
CA ALA A 161 -10.97 -29.80 50.45
C ALA A 161 -12.18 -29.15 49.74
N GLN A 162 -13.37 -29.17 50.36
CA GLN A 162 -14.56 -28.49 49.84
C GLN A 162 -14.36 -26.96 49.79
N ASP A 163 -13.84 -26.36 50.86
CA ASP A 163 -13.55 -24.92 50.93
C ASP A 163 -12.52 -24.51 49.87
N ALA A 164 -11.52 -25.37 49.61
CA ALA A 164 -10.54 -25.15 48.56
C ALA A 164 -11.17 -25.15 47.15
N VAL A 165 -12.10 -26.08 46.86
CA VAL A 165 -12.85 -26.10 45.58
C VAL A 165 -13.70 -24.83 45.41
N VAL A 166 -14.37 -24.37 46.48
CA VAL A 166 -15.16 -23.13 46.45
C VAL A 166 -14.26 -21.94 46.14
N SER A 167 -13.12 -21.83 46.81
CA SER A 167 -12.12 -20.78 46.57
C SER A 167 -11.57 -20.80 45.14
N ALA A 168 -11.19 -21.97 44.63
CA ALA A 168 -10.69 -22.12 43.26
C ALA A 168 -11.73 -21.72 42.21
N ARG A 169 -13.01 -22.11 42.41
CA ARG A 169 -14.11 -21.70 41.52
C ARG A 169 -14.36 -20.20 41.55
N GLN A 170 -14.31 -19.58 42.73
CA GLN A 170 -14.45 -18.13 42.87
C GLN A 170 -13.31 -17.40 42.14
N GLN A 171 -12.08 -17.86 42.29
CA GLN A 171 -10.93 -17.30 41.59
C GLN A 171 -11.07 -17.42 40.06
N ALA A 172 -11.50 -18.59 39.56
CA ALA A 172 -11.73 -18.80 38.13
C ALA A 172 -12.85 -17.90 37.59
N ARG A 173 -13.92 -17.70 38.35
CA ARG A 173 -14.98 -16.76 38.03
C ARG A 173 -14.45 -15.34 37.91
N ASP A 174 -13.67 -14.89 38.88
CA ASP A 174 -13.15 -13.52 38.89
C ASP A 174 -12.19 -13.28 37.72
N PHE A 175 -11.33 -14.26 37.38
CA PHE A 175 -10.49 -14.16 36.18
C PHE A 175 -11.27 -14.18 34.86
N TYR A 176 -12.40 -14.90 34.78
CA TYR A 176 -13.25 -14.83 33.60
C TYR A 176 -13.85 -13.42 33.43
N LEU A 177 -14.36 -12.83 34.51
CA LEU A 177 -14.92 -11.49 34.49
C LEU A 177 -13.87 -10.44 34.12
N ASP A 178 -12.64 -10.59 34.60
CA ASP A 178 -11.51 -9.74 34.20
C ASP A 178 -11.12 -9.92 32.72
N MET A 179 -11.28 -11.12 32.17
CA MET A 179 -10.99 -11.43 30.76
C MET A 179 -12.09 -10.95 29.79
N ALA A 180 -13.35 -10.96 30.21
CA ALA A 180 -14.49 -10.71 29.33
C ALA A 180 -14.42 -9.41 28.50
N PRO A 181 -13.96 -8.26 29.05
CA PRO A 181 -13.78 -7.03 28.26
C PRO A 181 -12.82 -7.19 27.08
N PHE A 182 -11.76 -8.00 27.24
CA PHE A 182 -10.78 -8.26 26.18
C PHE A 182 -11.35 -9.13 25.06
N LEU A 183 -12.28 -10.06 25.37
CA LEU A 183 -13.00 -10.82 24.35
C LEU A 183 -13.83 -9.88 23.47
N MET A 184 -14.56 -8.95 24.08
CA MET A 184 -15.32 -7.94 23.35
C MET A 184 -14.41 -7.03 22.51
N GLU A 185 -13.27 -6.60 23.06
CA GLU A 185 -12.29 -5.79 22.32
C GLU A 185 -11.75 -6.52 21.07
N VAL A 186 -11.46 -7.82 21.19
CA VAL A 186 -11.08 -8.67 20.06
C VAL A 186 -12.17 -8.68 19.00
N GLU A 187 -13.43 -8.93 19.35
CA GLU A 187 -14.54 -8.92 18.39
C GLU A 187 -14.70 -7.57 17.68
N MET A 188 -14.67 -6.47 18.43
CA MET A 188 -14.78 -5.14 17.85
C MET A 188 -13.64 -4.82 16.89
N SER A 189 -12.42 -5.28 17.18
CA SER A 189 -11.23 -5.02 16.36
C SER A 189 -11.33 -5.62 14.94
N PHE A 190 -12.10 -6.69 14.75
CA PHE A 190 -12.32 -7.28 13.43
C PHE A 190 -13.20 -6.43 12.51
N THR A 191 -14.06 -5.57 13.07
CA THR A 191 -15.02 -4.77 12.29
C THR A 191 -14.32 -3.90 11.24
N GLU A 192 -13.28 -3.18 11.64
CA GLU A 192 -12.53 -2.33 10.71
C GLU A 192 -11.79 -3.16 9.66
N SER A 193 -11.15 -4.26 10.08
CA SER A 193 -10.41 -5.14 9.18
C SER A 193 -11.31 -5.75 8.09
N LEU A 194 -12.50 -6.22 8.46
CA LEU A 194 -13.45 -6.81 7.52
C LEU A 194 -14.03 -5.79 6.52
N ILE A 195 -14.01 -4.50 6.85
CA ILE A 195 -14.45 -3.42 5.96
C ILE A 195 -13.32 -2.96 5.02
N VAL A 196 -12.09 -2.88 5.52
CA VAL A 196 -10.95 -2.29 4.80
C VAL A 196 -10.24 -3.29 3.87
N VAL A 197 -10.21 -4.57 4.22
CA VAL A 197 -9.52 -5.60 3.44
C VAL A 197 -10.36 -5.98 2.22
N ASP A 198 -9.90 -5.58 1.03
CA ASP A 198 -10.55 -5.88 -0.26
C ASP A 198 -9.93 -7.07 -1.02
N GLN A 199 -8.76 -7.53 -0.59
CA GLN A 199 -8.04 -8.62 -1.25
C GLN A 199 -8.65 -9.97 -0.88
N ASP A 200 -9.19 -10.67 -1.88
CA ASP A 200 -9.92 -11.93 -1.70
C ASP A 200 -9.11 -13.02 -0.94
N ASP A 201 -7.80 -13.09 -1.17
CA ASP A 201 -6.90 -14.04 -0.50
C ASP A 201 -6.67 -13.70 0.99
N VAL A 202 -6.59 -12.41 1.32
CA VAL A 202 -6.36 -11.94 2.70
C VAL A 202 -7.68 -11.92 3.47
N TRP A 203 -8.76 -11.49 2.81
CA TRP A 203 -10.09 -11.41 3.37
C TRP A 203 -10.57 -12.76 3.91
N LYS A 204 -10.43 -13.84 3.12
CA LYS A 204 -10.76 -15.20 3.57
C LYS A 204 -10.00 -15.63 4.81
N LEU A 205 -8.71 -15.27 4.90
CA LEU A 205 -7.90 -15.60 6.08
C LEU A 205 -8.33 -14.81 7.32
N VAL A 206 -8.76 -13.56 7.14
CA VAL A 206 -9.30 -12.71 8.22
C VAL A 206 -10.66 -13.21 8.69
N GLU A 207 -11.52 -13.63 7.76
CA GLU A 207 -12.81 -14.27 8.05
C GLU A 207 -12.61 -15.58 8.82
N ASP A 208 -11.74 -16.47 8.34
CA ASP A 208 -11.35 -17.70 9.03
C ASP A 208 -10.85 -17.45 10.46
N LEU A 209 -10.06 -16.38 10.66
CA LEU A 209 -9.57 -15.99 11.97
C LEU A 209 -10.70 -15.48 12.86
N TYR A 210 -11.61 -14.66 12.31
CA TYR A 210 -12.78 -14.16 13.03
C TYR A 210 -13.67 -15.30 13.49
N GLU A 211 -13.99 -16.25 12.62
CA GLU A 211 -14.76 -17.45 12.95
C GLU A 211 -14.04 -18.28 14.03
N ALA A 212 -12.73 -18.52 13.87
CA ALA A 212 -11.93 -19.23 14.85
C ALA A 212 -11.95 -18.54 16.24
N SER A 213 -11.84 -17.22 16.27
CA SER A 213 -11.96 -16.41 17.48
C SER A 213 -13.35 -16.51 18.11
N GLY A 214 -14.41 -16.48 17.29
CA GLY A 214 -15.79 -16.67 17.76
C GLY A 214 -16.02 -18.04 18.39
N VAL A 215 -15.51 -19.12 17.78
CA VAL A 215 -15.59 -20.47 18.37
C VAL A 215 -14.80 -20.54 19.68
N TYR A 216 -13.60 -19.97 19.71
CA TYR A 216 -12.80 -19.90 20.94
C TYR A 216 -13.54 -19.14 22.06
N HIS A 217 -14.16 -18.00 21.76
CA HIS A 217 -14.99 -17.26 22.72
C HIS A 217 -16.17 -18.08 23.21
N GLY A 218 -16.87 -18.80 22.31
CA GLY A 218 -17.94 -19.71 22.66
C GLY A 218 -17.48 -20.78 23.65
N LYS A 219 -16.33 -21.42 23.40
CA LYS A 219 -15.77 -22.43 24.31
C LYS A 219 -15.37 -21.87 25.68
N LEU A 220 -14.86 -20.63 25.73
CA LEU A 220 -14.62 -19.94 27.00
C LEU A 220 -15.93 -19.69 27.75
N ALA A 221 -16.98 -19.23 27.07
CA ALA A 221 -18.29 -19.01 27.66
C ALA A 221 -18.92 -20.34 28.16
N ASP A 222 -18.86 -21.41 27.37
CA ASP A 222 -19.32 -22.75 27.75
C ASP A 222 -18.59 -23.25 29.01
N SER A 223 -17.27 -23.08 29.06
CA SER A 223 -16.45 -23.46 30.22
C SER A 223 -16.82 -22.65 31.48
N PHE A 224 -17.18 -21.38 31.32
CA PHE A 224 -17.66 -20.54 32.41
C PHE A 224 -19.06 -20.95 32.88
N SER A 225 -19.98 -21.24 31.97
CA SER A 225 -21.31 -21.77 32.31
C SER A 225 -21.20 -23.11 33.06
N ALA A 226 -20.39 -24.05 32.56
CA ALA A 226 -20.13 -25.32 33.23
C ALA A 226 -19.54 -25.13 34.64
N LEU A 227 -18.59 -24.21 34.80
CA LEU A 227 -18.02 -23.85 36.10
C LEU A 227 -19.10 -23.37 37.08
N MET A 228 -20.00 -22.49 36.64
CA MET A 228 -21.10 -21.94 37.45
C MET A 228 -22.15 -22.99 37.81
N ASP A 229 -22.44 -23.91 36.87
CA ASP A 229 -23.36 -25.03 37.06
C ASP A 229 -22.72 -26.22 37.81
N LYS A 230 -21.47 -26.07 38.24
CA LYS A 230 -20.66 -27.08 38.95
C LYS A 230 -20.46 -28.37 38.14
N GLN A 231 -20.57 -28.27 36.82
CA GLN A 231 -20.30 -29.35 35.87
C GLN A 231 -18.79 -29.50 35.60
N PRO A 232 -18.33 -30.66 35.13
CA PRO A 232 -16.96 -30.81 34.64
C PRO A 232 -16.71 -29.87 33.45
N VAL A 233 -15.53 -29.29 33.40
CA VAL A 233 -15.11 -28.33 32.36
C VAL A 233 -14.12 -29.03 31.42
N ASP A 234 -14.37 -28.99 30.11
CA ASP A 234 -13.43 -29.50 29.12
C ASP A 234 -12.39 -28.43 28.76
N ILE A 235 -11.23 -28.49 29.44
CA ILE A 235 -10.11 -27.56 29.21
C ILE A 235 -9.42 -27.86 27.87
N SER A 236 -9.45 -29.11 27.40
CA SER A 236 -8.72 -29.54 26.21
C SER A 236 -9.28 -28.90 24.94
N GLU A 237 -10.60 -28.77 24.84
CA GLU A 237 -11.23 -28.05 23.73
C GLU A 237 -10.83 -26.57 23.71
N VAL A 238 -10.80 -25.89 24.86
CA VAL A 238 -10.42 -24.47 24.94
C VAL A 238 -8.97 -24.28 24.49
N GLU A 239 -8.05 -25.15 24.93
CA GLU A 239 -6.64 -25.09 24.51
C GLU A 239 -6.45 -25.38 23.02
N LEU A 240 -7.23 -26.33 22.47
CA LEU A 240 -7.22 -26.65 21.04
C LEU A 240 -7.56 -25.41 20.21
N TYR A 241 -8.66 -24.72 20.54
CA TYR A 241 -9.08 -23.53 19.80
C TYR A 241 -8.17 -22.33 20.03
N LYS A 242 -7.60 -22.16 21.23
CA LYS A 242 -6.54 -21.17 21.49
C LYS A 242 -5.34 -21.40 20.57
N LYS A 243 -4.91 -22.65 20.40
CA LYS A 243 -3.81 -23.00 19.50
C LYS A 243 -4.19 -22.74 18.05
N TYR A 244 -5.42 -23.07 17.66
CA TYR A 244 -5.94 -22.84 16.31
C TYR A 244 -5.93 -21.35 15.92
N VAL A 245 -6.43 -20.47 16.79
CA VAL A 245 -6.38 -19.00 16.61
C VAL A 245 -4.93 -18.52 16.42
N ASN A 246 -3.99 -19.03 17.24
CA ASN A 246 -2.58 -18.68 17.11
C ASN A 246 -1.95 -19.14 15.78
N THR A 247 -2.37 -20.28 15.22
CA THR A 247 -1.88 -20.74 13.91
C THR A 247 -2.38 -19.88 12.75
N LYS A 248 -3.61 -19.38 12.81
CA LYS A 248 -4.16 -18.48 11.77
C LYS A 248 -3.40 -17.17 11.65
N ARG A 249 -2.85 -16.66 12.76
CA ARG A 249 -1.97 -15.48 12.75
C ARG A 249 -0.76 -15.66 11.83
N SER A 250 -0.10 -16.82 11.86
CA SER A 250 1.06 -17.05 10.99
C SER A 250 0.67 -17.10 9.51
N ASP A 251 -0.49 -17.65 9.19
CA ASP A 251 -0.99 -17.77 7.82
C ASP A 251 -1.28 -16.38 7.22
N ILE A 252 -1.95 -15.51 7.98
CA ILE A 252 -2.22 -14.12 7.57
C ILE A 252 -0.92 -13.34 7.37
N VAL A 253 0.03 -13.46 8.30
CA VAL A 253 1.33 -12.78 8.18
C VAL A 253 2.10 -13.29 6.97
N ALA A 254 2.05 -14.59 6.68
CA ALA A 254 2.69 -15.18 5.51
C ALA A 254 2.05 -14.68 4.20
N ALA A 255 0.71 -14.62 4.15
CA ALA A 255 -0.02 -14.07 3.02
C ALA A 255 0.31 -12.58 2.80
N ALA A 256 0.24 -11.77 3.86
CA ALA A 256 0.60 -10.35 3.80
C ALA A 256 2.05 -10.13 3.34
N ARG A 257 3.01 -10.93 3.83
CA ARG A 257 4.40 -10.88 3.36
C ARG A 257 4.54 -11.28 1.89
N LYS A 258 3.82 -12.32 1.46
CA LYS A 258 3.81 -12.75 0.06
C LYS A 258 3.28 -11.63 -0.83
N HIS A 259 2.21 -10.94 -0.44
CA HIS A 259 1.71 -9.78 -1.17
C HIS A 259 2.72 -8.62 -1.19
N LEU A 260 3.29 -8.25 -0.05
CA LEU A 260 4.31 -7.20 0.04
C LEU A 260 5.59 -7.51 -0.74
N ALA A 261 5.95 -8.80 -0.92
CA ALA A 261 7.11 -9.18 -1.72
C ALA A 261 6.91 -8.94 -3.22
N HIS A 262 5.66 -8.89 -3.69
CA HIS A 262 5.33 -8.53 -5.07
C HIS A 262 5.18 -7.01 -5.25
N ALA A 263 4.87 -6.28 -4.17
CA ALA A 263 4.90 -4.82 -4.17
C ALA A 263 6.33 -4.34 -4.45
N LYS A 264 6.48 -3.50 -5.47
CA LYS A 264 7.77 -2.93 -5.83
C LYS A 264 8.29 -2.16 -4.61
N PRO A 265 9.56 -2.32 -4.19
CA PRO A 265 10.07 -1.58 -3.06
C PRO A 265 9.87 -0.09 -3.34
N MET A 266 9.09 0.58 -2.50
CA MET A 266 8.95 2.04 -2.55
C MET A 266 10.36 2.57 -2.62
N ARG A 267 10.74 3.22 -3.74
CA ARG A 267 12.01 3.92 -3.81
C ARG A 267 11.99 4.83 -2.60
N ALA A 268 12.87 4.55 -1.63
CA ALA A 268 13.00 5.39 -0.46
C ALA A 268 13.08 6.80 -1.01
N ILE A 269 12.07 7.61 -0.70
CA ILE A 269 12.11 9.03 -1.02
C ILE A 269 13.32 9.48 -0.22
N HIS A 270 14.46 9.59 -0.90
CA HIS A 270 15.66 10.13 -0.31
C HIS A 270 15.27 11.56 0.06
N THR A 271 14.85 11.74 1.32
CA THR A 271 14.74 13.02 2.01
C THR A 271 16.13 13.59 2.28
N GLY A 272 17.01 13.46 1.27
CA GLY A 272 18.43 13.74 1.30
C GLY A 272 18.78 14.75 0.21
N GLU A 273 17.96 15.78 0.06
CA GLU A 273 18.41 17.08 -0.43
C GLU A 273 17.48 18.10 0.23
N LYS A 274 17.92 18.65 1.38
CA LYS A 274 17.40 19.95 1.81
C LYS A 274 17.59 20.87 0.60
N PRO A 275 16.56 21.51 0.05
CA PRO A 275 16.78 22.57 -0.91
C PRO A 275 17.67 23.59 -0.21
N THR A 276 18.92 23.70 -0.67
CA THR A 276 19.83 24.75 -0.24
C THR A 276 19.11 26.05 -0.52
N GLN A 277 18.63 26.69 0.54
CA GLN A 277 18.00 27.98 0.52
C GLN A 277 19.00 28.95 -0.12
N THR A 278 18.83 29.20 -1.41
CA THR A 278 19.62 30.18 -2.15
C THR A 278 19.43 31.53 -1.48
N ASP A 279 20.54 32.10 -1.05
CA ASP A 279 20.63 33.43 -0.45
C ASP A 279 19.78 34.46 -1.21
N PRO A 280 19.10 35.38 -0.50
CA PRO A 280 18.38 36.46 -1.15
C PRO A 280 19.33 37.36 -1.96
N PRO A 281 18.86 37.94 -3.08
CA PRO A 281 19.68 38.81 -3.92
C PRO A 281 20.13 40.03 -3.11
N LYS A 282 21.44 40.27 -3.05
CA LYS A 282 22.00 41.53 -2.52
C LYS A 282 21.47 42.70 -3.35
N SER A 283 20.64 43.53 -2.73
CA SER A 283 20.26 44.84 -3.24
C SER A 283 21.52 45.71 -3.40
N ARG A 284 21.72 46.24 -4.61
CA ARG A 284 22.59 47.39 -4.87
C ARG A 284 21.72 48.62 -5.05
#